data_AF-A0A2S0RGJ4-F1
#
_entry.id   AF-A0A2S0RGJ4-F1
#
_cell.length_a   1.000
_cell.length_b   1.000
_cell.length_c   1.000
_cell.angle_alpha   90.00
_cell.angle_beta   90.00
_cell.angle_gamma   90.00
#
_symmetry.space_group_name_H-M   'P 1'
#
loop_
_entity.id
_entity.type
_entity.pdbx_description
1 polymer ?
#
loop_
_entity_poly.entity_id
_entity_poly.type
_entity_poly.pdbx_seq_one_letter_code
_entity_poly.pdbx_strand_id
1 'polypeptide(L)'
;MKNQGQNSELISPTALIYNHTHYDMLVFCDGSWDQTYRKTLRFLDRNVGTNILYIEKPTAFDPDADSSKFMMINDHIHVLRTNVPSIDAVFTLLPWQVRTKEVAVGWFASSDYAHFSELIRFNTIINDYRSVSLPSVQHKPAYKVMDAFAQRKVRTHFPAAS
;
A
#
# COMPACT_ATOMS: atom_id res chain seq x y z
N MET A 1 5.35 -46.41 28.66
CA MET A 1 5.14 -46.39 27.19
C MET A 1 3.68 -46.08 26.91
N LYS A 2 3.37 -44.84 26.52
CA LYS A 2 2.12 -44.48 25.83
C LYS A 2 2.47 -43.41 24.81
N ASN A 3 2.36 -43.80 23.55
CA ASN A 3 2.53 -42.96 22.37
C ASN A 3 1.57 -41.76 22.46
N GLN A 4 2.11 -40.55 22.49
CA GLN A 4 1.36 -39.37 22.08
C GLN A 4 1.67 -39.18 20.60
N GLY A 5 0.70 -39.57 19.78
CA GLY A 5 0.72 -39.38 18.34
C GLY A 5 0.94 -37.92 18.01
N GLN A 6 1.87 -37.68 17.10
CA GLN A 6 2.01 -36.41 16.42
C GLN A 6 0.69 -36.11 15.70
N ASN A 7 -0.09 -35.19 16.25
CA ASN A 7 -1.19 -34.55 15.52
C ASN A 7 -0.54 -33.68 14.45
N SER A 8 -0.27 -34.26 13.29
CA SER A 8 -0.06 -33.50 12.06
C SER A 8 -1.42 -32.95 11.66
N GLU A 9 -1.83 -31.82 12.26
CA GLU A 9 -2.90 -31.01 11.68
C GLU A 9 -2.52 -30.75 10.23
N LEU A 10 -3.36 -31.18 9.28
CA LEU A 10 -3.17 -30.87 7.87
C LEU A 10 -3.26 -29.35 7.72
N ILE A 11 -2.11 -28.68 7.73
CA ILE A 11 -2.01 -27.26 7.39
C ILE A 11 -2.54 -27.13 5.96
N SER A 12 -3.58 -26.32 5.78
CA SER A 12 -4.14 -26.05 4.46
C SER A 12 -3.01 -25.62 3.50
N PRO A 13 -2.99 -26.10 2.23
CA PRO A 13 -1.98 -25.70 1.25
C PRO A 13 -1.82 -24.18 1.13
N THR A 14 -2.92 -23.44 1.30
CA THR A 14 -2.98 -21.99 1.26
C THR A 14 -2.23 -21.37 2.46
N ALA A 15 -2.32 -21.97 3.64
CA ALA A 15 -1.59 -21.54 4.84
C ALA A 15 -0.09 -21.84 4.77
N LEU A 16 0.32 -22.91 4.08
CA LEU A 16 1.72 -23.18 3.76
C LEU A 16 2.29 -22.09 2.85
N ILE A 17 1.60 -21.79 1.75
CA ILE A 17 2.02 -20.74 0.80
C ILE A 17 2.13 -19.39 1.53
N TYR A 18 1.12 -19.05 2.33
CA TYR A 18 1.12 -17.81 3.11
C TYR A 18 2.35 -17.64 4.00
N ASN A 19 2.75 -18.70 4.70
CA ASN A 19 3.87 -18.69 5.66
C ASN A 19 5.24 -18.99 5.05
N HIS A 20 5.33 -19.37 3.77
CA HIS A 20 6.60 -19.69 3.10
C HIS A 20 6.92 -18.76 1.93
N THR A 21 5.95 -17.97 1.45
CA THR A 21 6.17 -17.00 0.38
C THR A 21 6.99 -15.81 0.88
N HIS A 22 8.00 -15.44 0.10
CA HIS A 22 8.69 -14.17 0.27
C HIS A 22 7.92 -13.09 -0.49
N TYR A 23 7.39 -12.11 0.23
CA TYR A 23 6.72 -10.96 -0.37
C TYR A 23 7.72 -9.83 -0.55
N ASP A 24 7.80 -9.34 -1.77
CA ASP A 24 8.62 -8.18 -2.12
C ASP A 24 7.87 -6.88 -1.80
N MET A 25 6.54 -6.94 -1.81
CA MET A 25 5.69 -5.79 -1.56
C MET A 25 4.46 -6.15 -0.71
N LEU A 26 4.16 -5.28 0.26
CA LEU A 26 2.90 -5.29 0.98
C LEU A 26 2.05 -4.10 0.54
N VAL A 27 0.76 -4.35 0.33
CA VAL A 27 -0.19 -3.30 -0.03
C VAL A 27 -1.30 -3.24 1.01
N PHE A 28 -1.29 -2.20 1.83
CA PHE A 28 -2.28 -1.93 2.87
C PHE A 28 -3.40 -1.06 2.31
N CYS A 29 -4.60 -1.62 2.19
CA CYS A 29 -5.70 -0.98 1.44
C CYS A 29 -6.90 -0.61 2.29
N ASP A 30 -7.68 0.38 1.84
CA ASP A 30 -8.86 0.90 2.54
C ASP A 30 -10.15 0.09 2.32
N GLY A 31 -10.12 -0.91 1.44
CA GLY A 31 -11.31 -1.66 1.05
C GLY A 31 -10.98 -3.08 0.59
N SER A 32 -12.02 -3.78 0.14
CA SER A 32 -11.87 -5.17 -0.30
C SER A 32 -11.22 -5.25 -1.69
N TRP A 33 -10.52 -6.36 -1.94
CA TRP A 33 -9.97 -6.70 -3.24
C TRP A 33 -11.06 -6.61 -4.32
N ASP A 34 -12.26 -7.12 -4.06
CA ASP A 34 -13.35 -7.15 -5.04
C ASP A 34 -13.80 -5.75 -5.48
N GLN A 35 -13.72 -4.76 -4.59
CA GLN A 35 -14.05 -3.37 -4.88
C GLN A 35 -12.88 -2.62 -5.53
N THR A 36 -11.65 -2.94 -5.10
CA THR A 36 -10.44 -2.17 -5.44
C THR A 36 -9.80 -2.68 -6.74
N TYR A 37 -9.89 -3.97 -7.02
CA TYR A 37 -9.29 -4.64 -8.19
C TYR A 37 -9.62 -3.94 -9.51
N ARG A 38 -10.86 -3.45 -9.69
CA ARG A 38 -11.27 -2.73 -10.91
C ARG A 38 -10.51 -1.41 -11.13
N LYS A 39 -10.00 -0.78 -10.08
CA LYS A 39 -9.20 0.47 -10.16
C LYS A 39 -7.69 0.18 -10.21
N THR A 40 -7.27 -0.96 -9.68
CA THR A 40 -5.87 -1.29 -9.39
C THR A 40 -5.17 -2.10 -10.49
N LEU A 41 -5.89 -2.55 -11.54
CA LEU A 41 -5.29 -3.29 -12.68
C LEU A 41 -4.02 -2.61 -13.24
N ARG A 42 -4.01 -1.28 -13.37
CA ARG A 42 -2.84 -0.53 -13.88
C ARG A 42 -1.60 -0.63 -12.99
N PHE A 43 -1.77 -0.87 -11.70
CA PHE A 43 -0.67 -1.04 -10.75
C PHE A 43 -0.08 -2.45 -10.86
N LEU A 44 -0.92 -3.47 -10.97
CA LEU A 44 -0.47 -4.87 -11.12
C LEU A 44 0.32 -5.06 -12.43
N ASP A 45 -0.13 -4.42 -13.51
CA ASP A 45 0.55 -4.48 -14.82
C ASP A 45 1.96 -3.88 -14.80
N ARG A 46 2.25 -2.95 -13.89
CA ARG A 46 3.58 -2.33 -13.75
C ARG A 46 4.52 -3.09 -12.84
N ASN A 47 4.01 -4.08 -12.10
CA ASN A 47 4.75 -4.86 -11.11
C ASN A 47 4.75 -6.36 -11.45
N VAL A 48 4.78 -6.69 -12.75
CA VAL A 48 4.84 -8.09 -13.22
C VAL A 48 6.08 -8.79 -12.64
N GLY A 49 5.86 -9.91 -11.96
CA GLY A 49 6.90 -10.74 -11.34
C GLY A 49 7.21 -10.39 -9.88
N THR A 50 6.62 -9.34 -9.32
CA THR A 50 6.73 -8.99 -7.89
C THR A 50 5.76 -9.84 -7.07
N ASN A 51 6.24 -10.46 -5.99
CA ASN A 51 5.35 -11.16 -5.04
C ASN A 51 4.69 -10.15 -4.10
N ILE A 52 3.38 -9.99 -4.25
CA ILE A 52 2.55 -8.99 -3.58
C ILE A 52 1.60 -9.67 -2.58
N LEU A 53 1.64 -9.20 -1.34
CA LEU A 53 0.56 -9.46 -0.37
C LEU A 53 -0.34 -8.23 -0.26
N TYR A 54 -1.56 -8.37 -0.74
CA TYR A 54 -2.61 -7.38 -0.61
C TYR A 54 -3.36 -7.60 0.71
N ILE A 55 -3.46 -6.56 1.54
CA ILE A 55 -4.01 -6.63 2.89
C ILE A 55 -5.25 -5.75 2.93
N GLU A 56 -6.41 -6.38 3.11
CA GLU A 56 -7.69 -5.69 3.20
C GLU A 56 -7.89 -5.08 4.59
N LYS A 57 -8.47 -3.88 4.61
CA LYS A 57 -9.02 -3.26 5.81
C LYS A 57 -10.08 -4.18 6.45
N PRO A 58 -10.04 -4.43 7.76
CA PRO A 58 -11.15 -5.02 8.48
C PRO A 58 -12.39 -4.12 8.30
N THR A 59 -13.48 -4.68 7.78
CA THR A 59 -14.73 -3.94 7.54
C THR A 59 -15.86 -4.34 8.48
N ALA A 60 -15.88 -5.61 8.90
CA ALA A 60 -16.78 -6.15 9.90
C ALA A 60 -16.04 -7.23 10.69
N PHE A 61 -16.27 -7.27 12.00
CA PHE A 61 -15.76 -8.33 12.86
C PHE A 61 -16.90 -9.30 13.19
N ASP A 62 -16.68 -10.57 12.90
CA ASP A 62 -17.55 -11.68 13.25
C ASP A 62 -16.77 -12.65 14.15
N PRO A 63 -17.11 -12.78 15.44
CA PRO A 63 -16.38 -13.65 16.36
C PRO A 63 -16.55 -15.14 16.04
N ASP A 64 -17.57 -15.53 15.27
CA ASP A 64 -17.86 -16.92 14.93
C ASP A 64 -17.18 -17.35 13.62
N ALA A 65 -16.61 -16.40 12.87
CA ALA A 65 -15.89 -16.66 11.63
C ALA A 65 -14.36 -16.72 11.84
N ASP A 66 -13.66 -17.37 10.90
CA ASP A 66 -12.20 -17.41 10.90
C ASP A 66 -11.61 -16.00 10.95
N SER A 67 -10.52 -15.82 11.71
CA SER A 67 -9.87 -14.51 11.91
C SER A 67 -9.27 -13.91 10.62
N SER A 68 -9.05 -14.75 9.61
CA SER A 68 -8.61 -14.31 8.29
C SER A 68 -8.99 -15.30 7.21
N LYS A 69 -9.11 -14.79 5.98
CA LYS A 69 -9.20 -15.60 4.78
C LYS A 69 -8.06 -15.22 3.85
N PHE A 70 -7.24 -16.21 3.52
CA PHE A 70 -6.17 -16.06 2.56
C PHE A 70 -6.65 -16.55 1.18
N MET A 71 -6.43 -15.74 0.15
CA MET A 71 -6.82 -16.06 -1.23
C MET A 71 -5.63 -15.87 -2.16
N MET A 72 -5.41 -16.83 -3.05
CA MET A 72 -4.46 -16.69 -4.15
C MET A 72 -5.20 -16.21 -5.38
N ILE A 73 -4.80 -15.06 -5.92
CA ILE A 73 -5.33 -14.56 -7.20
C ILE A 73 -4.54 -15.20 -8.34
N ASN A 74 -3.23 -15.27 -8.19
CA ASN A 74 -2.29 -16.01 -9.01
C ASN A 74 -1.02 -16.31 -8.18
N ASP A 75 0.03 -16.82 -8.82
CA ASP A 75 1.29 -17.22 -8.16
C ASP A 75 2.06 -16.06 -7.49
N HIS A 76 1.77 -14.81 -7.87
CA HIS A 76 2.48 -13.62 -7.42
C HIS A 76 1.61 -12.69 -6.57
N ILE A 77 0.29 -12.81 -6.65
CA ILE A 77 -0.63 -11.89 -6.00
C ILE A 77 -1.53 -12.68 -5.06
N HIS A 78 -1.36 -12.40 -3.78
CA HIS A 78 -2.17 -12.98 -2.74
C HIS A 78 -2.93 -11.90 -1.96
N VAL A 79 -4.06 -12.29 -1.39
CA VAL A 79 -4.96 -11.40 -0.65
C VAL A 79 -5.16 -11.96 0.76
N LEU A 80 -4.91 -11.13 1.76
CA LEU A 80 -5.28 -11.34 3.15
C LEU A 80 -6.54 -10.55 3.46
N ARG A 81 -7.67 -11.23 3.60
CA ARG A 81 -8.90 -10.66 4.17
C ARG A 81 -8.88 -10.85 5.67
N THR A 82 -9.03 -9.77 6.40
CA THR A 82 -8.91 -9.79 7.87
C THR A 82 -10.29 -9.71 8.50
N ASN A 83 -10.53 -10.57 9.48
CA ASN A 83 -11.71 -10.58 10.34
C ASN A 83 -11.23 -10.37 11.78
N VAL A 84 -10.94 -9.12 12.10
CA VAL A 84 -10.33 -8.73 13.38
C VAL A 84 -11.02 -7.49 13.93
N PRO A 85 -11.04 -7.31 15.27
CA PRO A 85 -11.76 -6.22 15.90
C PRO A 85 -11.08 -4.85 15.71
N SER A 86 -9.80 -4.81 15.32
CA SER A 86 -9.06 -3.56 15.12
C SER A 86 -8.00 -3.69 14.02
N ILE A 87 -7.57 -2.55 13.48
CA ILE A 87 -6.46 -2.48 12.52
C ILE A 87 -5.18 -3.07 13.11
N ASP A 88 -4.87 -2.78 14.37
CA ASP A 88 -3.64 -3.24 15.02
C ASP A 88 -3.55 -4.76 15.09
N ALA A 89 -4.70 -5.44 15.27
CA ALA A 89 -4.77 -6.89 15.31
C ALA A 89 -4.33 -7.54 13.98
N VAL A 90 -4.41 -6.82 12.85
CA VAL A 90 -3.91 -7.29 11.55
C VAL A 90 -2.42 -7.63 11.60
N PHE A 91 -1.63 -6.90 12.38
CA PHE A 91 -0.19 -7.16 12.50
C PHE A 91 0.11 -8.59 12.97
N THR A 92 -0.76 -9.14 13.83
CA THR A 92 -0.60 -10.50 14.35
C THR A 92 -0.86 -11.57 13.30
N LEU A 93 -1.66 -11.24 12.29
CA LEU A 93 -2.01 -12.14 11.18
C LEU A 93 -0.93 -12.17 10.10
N LEU A 94 -0.09 -11.13 9.99
CA LEU A 94 0.93 -11.06 8.94
C LEU A 94 1.90 -12.25 9.00
N PRO A 95 2.40 -12.72 7.83
CA PRO A 95 3.34 -13.83 7.78
C PRO A 95 4.57 -13.54 8.64
N TRP A 96 5.16 -14.57 9.23
CA TRP A 96 6.31 -14.37 10.09
C TRP A 96 7.49 -13.67 9.36
N GLN A 97 7.72 -13.98 8.07
CA GLN A 97 8.81 -13.36 7.30
C GLN A 97 8.65 -11.85 7.21
N VAL A 98 7.41 -11.37 7.04
CA VAL A 98 7.11 -9.95 6.94
C VAL A 98 7.49 -9.21 8.23
N ARG A 99 7.35 -9.87 9.38
CA ARG A 99 7.64 -9.26 10.69
C ARG A 99 9.12 -9.27 11.06
N THR A 100 9.91 -10.15 10.45
CA THR A 100 11.30 -10.39 10.86
C THR A 100 12.33 -10.03 9.80
N LYS A 101 11.93 -9.96 8.53
CA LYS A 101 12.78 -9.62 7.41
C LYS A 101 12.43 -8.25 6.86
N GLU A 102 13.35 -7.72 6.07
CA GLU A 102 13.14 -6.51 5.29
C GLU A 102 12.25 -6.83 4.09
N VAL A 103 11.23 -6.01 3.86
CA VAL A 103 10.37 -6.08 2.68
C VAL A 103 10.70 -4.90 1.77
N ALA A 104 10.91 -5.13 0.48
CA ALA A 104 11.38 -4.08 -0.41
C ALA A 104 10.43 -2.87 -0.44
N VAL A 105 9.11 -3.09 -0.48
CA VAL A 105 8.14 -1.99 -0.55
C VAL A 105 6.94 -2.18 0.38
N GLY A 106 6.64 -1.13 1.16
CA GLY A 106 5.38 -0.97 1.89
C GLY A 106 4.52 0.09 1.21
N TRP A 107 3.41 -0.30 0.60
CA TRP A 107 2.45 0.62 -0.04
C TRP A 107 1.23 0.81 0.85
N PHE A 108 1.03 2.03 1.33
CA PHE A 108 -0.07 2.42 2.19
C PHE A 108 -1.10 3.21 1.39
N ALA A 109 -2.13 2.53 0.92
CA ALA A 109 -3.30 3.14 0.27
C ALA A 109 -4.39 3.56 1.27
N SER A 110 -4.18 3.29 2.57
CA SER A 110 -5.02 3.70 3.69
C SER A 110 -4.14 4.33 4.78
N SER A 111 -4.59 5.47 5.33
CA SER A 111 -3.90 6.13 6.44
C SER A 111 -3.96 5.34 7.75
N ASP A 112 -4.95 4.46 7.91
CA ASP A 112 -5.16 3.72 9.16
C ASP A 112 -4.00 2.76 9.45
N TYR A 113 -3.35 2.27 8.41
CA TYR A 113 -2.17 1.41 8.51
C TYR A 113 -0.84 2.16 8.63
N ALA A 114 -0.83 3.50 8.62
CA ALA A 114 0.43 4.27 8.54
C ALA A 114 1.44 3.88 9.63
N HIS A 115 0.97 3.56 10.83
CA HIS A 115 1.81 3.14 11.96
C HIS A 115 2.55 1.80 11.72
N PHE A 116 2.09 0.93 10.82
CA PHE A 116 2.82 -0.29 10.46
C PHE A 116 4.15 -0.01 9.76
N SER A 117 4.33 1.19 9.19
CA SER A 117 5.62 1.62 8.63
C SER A 117 6.73 1.71 9.67
N GLU A 118 6.37 1.84 10.96
CA GLU A 118 7.30 1.86 12.08
C GLU A 118 7.57 0.45 12.64
N LEU A 119 6.64 -0.49 12.41
CA LEU A 119 6.69 -1.85 12.94
C LEU A 119 7.34 -2.85 11.98
N ILE A 120 7.27 -2.58 10.68
CA ILE A 120 7.79 -3.45 9.62
C ILE A 120 8.96 -2.75 8.94
N ARG A 121 10.02 -3.51 8.66
CA ARG A 121 11.20 -2.98 7.99
C ARG A 121 10.98 -2.93 6.49
N PHE A 122 10.80 -1.71 5.96
CA PHE A 122 10.67 -1.47 4.53
C PHE A 122 11.88 -0.73 3.97
N ASN A 123 12.35 -1.10 2.77
CA ASN A 123 13.36 -0.30 2.06
C ASN A 123 12.73 0.98 1.50
N THR A 124 11.48 0.88 1.02
CA THR A 124 10.74 1.99 0.42
C THR A 124 9.31 1.99 0.94
N ILE A 125 8.84 3.16 1.35
CA ILE A 125 7.46 3.39 1.78
C ILE A 125 6.76 4.28 0.75
N ILE A 126 5.59 3.86 0.28
CA ILE A 126 4.73 4.63 -0.63
C ILE A 126 3.45 4.96 0.13
N ASN A 127 3.15 6.26 0.26
CA ASN A 127 1.89 6.73 0.83
C ASN A 127 0.96 7.22 -0.29
N ASP A 128 -0.10 6.46 -0.55
CA ASP A 128 -1.08 6.69 -1.64
C ASP A 128 -2.52 6.76 -1.11
N TYR A 129 -2.70 6.98 0.19
CA TYR A 129 -3.99 7.38 0.70
C TYR A 129 -4.26 8.83 0.28
N ARG A 130 -5.48 9.08 -0.22
CA ARG A 130 -5.90 10.45 -0.50
C ARG A 130 -6.05 11.16 0.85
N SER A 131 -5.16 12.12 1.13
CA SER A 131 -5.50 13.15 2.10
C SER A 131 -6.82 13.78 1.64
N VAL A 132 -7.80 13.82 2.54
CA VAL A 132 -9.03 14.58 2.32
C VAL A 132 -8.61 15.94 1.76
N SER A 133 -9.09 16.25 0.56
CA SER A 133 -8.89 17.55 -0.07
C SER A 133 -9.29 18.61 0.94
N LEU A 134 -8.35 19.46 1.37
CA LEU A 134 -8.70 20.67 2.10
C LEU A 134 -9.78 21.39 1.28
N PRO A 135 -10.86 21.90 1.90
CA PRO A 135 -11.81 22.73 1.17
C PRO A 135 -10.98 23.82 0.50
N SER A 136 -11.07 23.88 -0.84
CA SER A 136 -10.38 24.87 -1.64
C SER A 136 -10.65 26.24 -1.04
N VAL A 137 -9.63 26.84 -0.41
CA VAL A 137 -9.71 28.20 0.08
C VAL A 137 -9.96 29.07 -1.16
N GLN A 138 -11.18 29.58 -1.28
CA GLN A 138 -11.49 30.66 -2.21
C GLN A 138 -10.79 31.92 -1.72
N HIS A 139 -9.48 32.01 -1.92
CA HIS A 139 -8.80 33.29 -1.93
C HIS A 139 -8.34 33.55 -3.36
N LYS A 140 -9.12 34.37 -4.08
CA LYS A 140 -8.60 35.16 -5.18
C LYS A 140 -7.36 35.89 -4.68
N PRO A 141 -6.18 35.71 -5.28
CA PRO A 141 -5.10 36.64 -5.02
C PRO A 141 -5.46 37.95 -5.73
N ALA A 142 -5.79 38.98 -4.96
CA ALA A 142 -5.80 40.35 -5.44
C ALA A 142 -4.35 40.82 -5.60
N TYR A 143 -3.71 40.49 -6.71
CA TYR A 143 -2.48 41.17 -7.12
C TYR A 143 -2.87 42.37 -7.99
N LYS A 144 -3.09 43.51 -7.34
CA LYS A 144 -2.61 44.79 -7.88
C LYS A 144 -1.10 44.85 -7.61
N VAL A 145 -0.40 45.62 -8.45
CA VAL A 145 1.05 45.89 -8.42
C VAL A 145 1.89 44.92 -9.27
N MET A 146 1.80 45.08 -10.59
CA MET A 146 2.97 45.12 -11.50
C MET A 146 2.61 45.98 -12.72
N ASP A 147 2.29 47.25 -12.50
CA ASP A 147 2.35 48.32 -13.50
C ASP A 147 3.46 49.29 -13.10
N ALA A 148 4.69 48.80 -13.13
CA ALA A 148 5.90 49.61 -13.15
C ALA A 148 7.03 48.68 -13.63
N PHE A 149 7.83 49.15 -14.59
CA PHE A 149 8.97 48.45 -15.23
C PHE A 149 8.71 47.71 -16.56
N ALA A 150 7.57 47.94 -17.21
CA ALA A 150 7.53 47.84 -18.67
C ALA A 150 7.99 49.18 -19.28
N GLN A 151 9.30 49.38 -19.45
CA GLN A 151 9.94 50.18 -20.52
C GLN A 151 11.44 50.38 -20.25
N ARG A 152 12.28 49.49 -20.80
CA ARG A 152 13.59 49.89 -21.32
C ARG A 152 13.84 49.13 -22.62
N LYS A 153 13.63 49.83 -23.73
CA LYS A 153 13.93 49.38 -25.10
C LYS A 153 15.43 49.05 -25.20
N VAL A 154 15.76 47.81 -25.52
CA VAL A 154 17.09 47.44 -26.00
C VAL A 154 17.11 47.73 -27.50
N ARG A 155 17.81 48.79 -27.90
CA ARG A 155 18.17 49.05 -29.31
C ARG A 155 19.38 48.17 -29.65
N THR A 156 19.19 47.17 -30.49
CA THR A 156 20.28 46.42 -31.12
C THR A 156 20.78 47.20 -32.35
N HIS A 157 21.99 47.76 -32.27
CA HIS A 157 22.77 48.15 -33.44
C HIS A 157 23.88 47.10 -33.64
N PHE A 158 23.81 46.37 -34.74
CA PHE A 158 24.93 45.56 -35.27
C PHE A 158 25.86 46.47 -36.09
N PRO A 159 27.18 46.40 -35.92
CA PRO A 159 28.12 46.81 -36.95
C PRO A 159 28.38 45.66 -37.94
N ALA A 160 28.42 46.01 -39.22
CA ALA A 160 28.74 45.11 -40.33
C ALA A 160 30.23 44.77 -40.35
N ALA A 161 30.53 43.52 -40.75
CA ALA A 161 31.88 43.03 -40.98
C ALA A 161 32.47 43.63 -42.27
N SER A 162 33.68 44.14 -42.17
CA SER A 162 34.74 44.16 -43.21
C SER A 162 36.06 44.46 -42.54
#